data_AF-A0A7S2Q5N3-F1
#
_entry.id   AF-A0A7S2Q5N3-F1
#
_cell.length_a   1.000
_cell.length_b   1.000
_cell.length_c   1.000
_cell.angle_alpha   90.00
_cell.angle_beta   90.00
_cell.angle_gamma   90.00
#
_symmetry.space_group_name_H-M   'P 1'
#
loop_
_entity.id
_entity.type
_entity.pdbx_description
1 polymer ?
#
loop_
_entity_poly.entity_id
_entity_poly.type
_entity_poly.pdbx_seq_one_letter_code
_entity_poly.pdbx_strand_id
1 'polypeptide(L)'
;HIKSYFLSTGTKKLVEGSDGEDVAVIAYFARFFEQYIESFEERKPMSAAKTYELLFLDHRTIVSFFKNRIECKCLDEEYQKVKDMPKLGICSNFDCKLPKRRVERSKLHCCSKCRQRDYCSRECQKADWSNHKKRCGMSEKLVEKELQKYREQNKCLEGATFHVVQVSL
;
A
#
# COMPACT_ATOMS: atom_id res chain seq x y z
N HIS A 1 -4.39 -8.21 -20.22
CA HIS A 1 -5.57 -7.35 -20.49
C HIS A 1 -6.05 -6.57 -19.25
N ILE A 2 -6.35 -7.21 -18.12
CA ILE A 2 -6.93 -6.53 -16.94
C ILE A 2 -5.97 -5.51 -16.30
N LYS A 3 -4.69 -5.86 -16.05
CA LYS A 3 -3.68 -4.91 -15.54
C LYS A 3 -3.61 -3.64 -16.40
N SER A 4 -3.48 -3.83 -17.71
CA SER A 4 -3.37 -2.73 -18.68
C SER A 4 -4.60 -1.82 -18.68
N TYR A 5 -5.80 -2.36 -18.46
CA TYR A 5 -7.04 -1.58 -18.32
C TYR A 5 -6.98 -0.62 -17.12
N PHE A 6 -6.53 -1.10 -15.95
CA PHE A 6 -6.39 -0.24 -14.77
C PHE A 6 -5.29 0.81 -14.97
N LEU A 7 -4.16 0.44 -15.58
CA LEU A 7 -3.09 1.38 -15.89
C LEU A 7 -3.55 2.48 -16.85
N SER A 8 -4.24 2.14 -17.94
CA SER A 8 -4.72 3.13 -18.91
C SER A 8 -5.83 4.01 -18.32
N THR A 9 -6.77 3.43 -17.57
CA THR A 9 -7.87 4.18 -16.93
C THR A 9 -7.34 5.15 -15.88
N GLY A 10 -6.40 4.71 -15.04
CA GLY A 10 -5.78 5.58 -14.03
C GLY A 10 -4.96 6.69 -14.66
N THR A 11 -4.19 6.36 -15.71
CA THR A 11 -3.45 7.35 -16.51
C THR A 11 -4.36 8.42 -17.08
N LYS A 12 -5.46 8.02 -17.73
CA LYS A 12 -6.45 8.94 -18.29
C LYS A 12 -7.00 9.89 -17.23
N LYS A 13 -7.42 9.36 -16.08
CA LYS A 13 -7.96 10.18 -14.98
C LYS A 13 -6.96 11.19 -14.43
N LEU A 14 -5.69 10.80 -14.27
CA LEU A 14 -4.64 11.71 -13.82
C LEU A 14 -4.40 12.83 -14.84
N VAL A 15 -4.33 12.51 -16.12
CA VAL A 15 -4.17 13.49 -17.21
C VAL A 15 -5.38 14.43 -17.30
N GLU A 16 -6.59 13.95 -16.99
CA GLU A 16 -7.81 14.75 -16.88
C GLU A 16 -7.88 15.60 -15.59
N GLY A 17 -6.85 15.54 -14.73
CA GLY A 17 -6.72 16.38 -13.53
C GLY A 17 -7.29 15.79 -12.24
N SER A 18 -7.58 14.48 -12.20
CA SER A 18 -8.01 13.82 -10.95
C SER A 18 -6.88 13.81 -9.91
N ASP A 19 -7.23 13.98 -8.63
CA ASP A 19 -6.26 13.79 -7.55
C ASP A 19 -5.86 12.31 -7.43
N GLY A 20 -4.68 12.04 -6.86
CA GLY A 20 -4.18 10.68 -6.75
C GLY A 20 -4.99 9.84 -5.77
N GLU A 21 -5.61 10.48 -4.77
CA GLU A 21 -6.55 9.83 -3.86
C GLU A 21 -7.77 9.28 -4.62
N ASP A 22 -8.28 9.99 -5.62
CA ASP A 22 -9.42 9.56 -6.44
C ASP A 22 -9.07 8.39 -7.36
N VAL A 23 -7.78 8.22 -7.67
CA VAL A 23 -7.25 7.17 -8.56
C VAL A 23 -6.63 6.01 -7.75
N ALA A 24 -6.55 6.11 -6.43
CA ALA A 24 -5.85 5.15 -5.57
C ALA A 24 -6.42 3.72 -5.66
N VAL A 25 -7.74 3.57 -5.78
CA VAL A 25 -8.39 2.26 -5.98
C VAL A 25 -8.02 1.62 -7.32
N ILE A 26 -7.85 2.43 -8.36
CA ILE A 26 -7.40 1.96 -9.67
C ILE A 26 -5.95 1.50 -9.60
N ALA A 27 -5.09 2.24 -8.89
CA ALA A 27 -3.71 1.85 -8.63
C ALA A 27 -3.64 0.54 -7.82
N TYR A 28 -4.48 0.39 -6.78
CA TYR A 28 -4.62 -0.82 -5.99
C TYR A 28 -4.90 -2.03 -6.90
N PHE A 29 -5.90 -1.96 -7.78
CA PHE A 29 -6.22 -3.06 -8.68
C PHE A 29 -5.14 -3.33 -9.71
N ALA A 30 -4.50 -2.28 -10.26
CA ALA A 30 -3.35 -2.47 -11.15
C ALA A 30 -2.23 -3.28 -10.46
N ARG A 31 -1.90 -2.94 -9.20
CA ARG A 31 -0.89 -3.66 -8.42
C ARG A 31 -1.35 -5.05 -7.98
N PHE A 32 -2.63 -5.22 -7.66
CA PHE A 32 -3.20 -6.52 -7.33
C PHE A 32 -3.05 -7.50 -8.49
N PHE A 33 -3.50 -7.11 -9.69
CA PHE A 33 -3.40 -7.97 -10.87
C PHE A 33 -1.96 -8.17 -11.34
N GLU A 34 -1.08 -7.17 -11.16
CA GLU A 34 0.37 -7.34 -11.36
C GLU A 34 0.93 -8.46 -10.48
N GLN A 35 0.67 -8.40 -9.17
CA GLN A 35 1.14 -9.43 -8.23
C GLN A 35 0.45 -10.78 -8.42
N TYR A 36 -0.82 -10.79 -8.85
CA TYR A 36 -1.54 -12.02 -9.16
C TYR A 36 -0.89 -12.76 -10.34
N ILE A 37 -0.52 -12.01 -11.40
CA ILE A 37 0.19 -12.57 -12.56
C ILE A 37 1.58 -13.05 -12.13
N GLU A 38 2.37 -12.23 -11.41
CA GLU A 38 3.69 -12.62 -10.87
C GLU A 38 3.60 -13.87 -9.98
N SER A 39 2.53 -14.00 -9.19
CA SER A 39 2.29 -15.19 -8.36
C SER A 39 1.99 -16.42 -9.19
N PHE A 40 1.29 -16.27 -10.30
CA PHE A 40 0.94 -17.40 -11.17
C PHE A 40 2.11 -17.83 -12.04
N GLU A 41 2.79 -16.88 -12.67
CA GLU A 41 3.87 -17.13 -13.63
C GLU A 41 5.20 -17.45 -12.94
N GLU A 42 5.50 -16.77 -11.83
CA GLU A 42 6.83 -16.80 -11.19
C GLU A 42 6.80 -17.35 -9.77
N ARG A 43 5.64 -17.82 -9.28
CA ARG A 43 5.42 -18.31 -7.90
C ARG A 43 5.84 -17.29 -6.84
N LYS A 44 5.81 -16.00 -7.16
CA LYS A 44 6.11 -14.93 -6.21
C LYS A 44 4.92 -14.74 -5.26
N PRO A 45 5.13 -14.75 -3.94
CA PRO A 45 4.03 -14.47 -3.03
C PRO A 45 3.52 -13.04 -3.23
N MET A 46 2.21 -12.85 -3.25
CA MET A 46 1.60 -11.53 -3.26
C MET A 46 1.88 -10.83 -1.94
N SER A 47 2.10 -9.52 -1.94
CA SER A 47 2.16 -8.70 -0.73
C SER A 47 0.89 -7.89 -0.56
N ALA A 48 0.08 -8.28 0.42
CA ALA A 48 -1.14 -7.56 0.76
C ALA A 48 -0.82 -6.16 1.26
N ALA A 49 0.20 -6.00 2.12
CA ALA A 49 0.64 -4.69 2.61
C ALA A 49 1.02 -3.72 1.48
N LYS A 50 1.86 -4.15 0.51
CA LYS A 50 2.25 -3.29 -0.62
C LYS A 50 1.06 -2.88 -1.49
N THR A 51 0.03 -3.73 -1.59
CA THR A 51 -1.18 -3.40 -2.34
C THR A 51 -2.04 -2.41 -1.56
N TYR A 52 -2.26 -2.68 -0.27
CA TYR A 52 -3.07 -1.85 0.61
C TYR A 52 -2.49 -0.45 0.82
N GLU A 53 -1.16 -0.32 0.87
CA GLU A 53 -0.47 0.97 1.01
C GLU A 53 -0.90 1.99 -0.05
N LEU A 54 -1.18 1.53 -1.29
CA LEU A 54 -1.60 2.39 -2.41
C LEU A 54 -2.86 3.21 -2.11
N LEU A 55 -3.75 2.71 -1.24
CA LEU A 55 -4.98 3.42 -0.86
C LEU A 55 -4.71 4.68 -0.03
N PHE A 56 -3.48 4.86 0.47
CA PHE A 56 -3.10 5.93 1.40
C PHE A 56 -1.96 6.81 0.90
N LEU A 57 -1.41 6.50 -0.28
CA LEU A 57 -0.32 7.28 -0.85
C LEU A 57 -0.76 8.70 -1.21
N ASP A 58 0.21 9.59 -1.28
CA ASP A 58 0.03 10.96 -1.75
C ASP A 58 -0.03 11.03 -3.28
N HIS A 59 -0.61 12.12 -3.81
CA HIS A 59 -0.81 12.31 -5.24
C HIS A 59 0.47 12.13 -6.06
N ARG A 60 1.59 12.75 -5.64
CA ARG A 60 2.89 12.61 -6.32
C ARG A 60 3.34 11.15 -6.39
N THR A 61 3.18 10.40 -5.31
CA THR A 61 3.55 8.98 -5.29
C THR A 61 2.62 8.14 -6.18
N ILE A 62 1.33 8.45 -6.26
CA ILE A 62 0.40 7.78 -7.20
C ILE A 62 0.76 8.09 -8.66
N VAL A 63 1.05 9.34 -9.01
CA VAL A 63 1.51 9.70 -10.37
C VAL A 63 2.77 8.93 -10.73
N SER A 64 3.74 8.86 -9.80
CA SER A 64 4.96 8.05 -9.99
C SER A 64 4.67 6.55 -10.14
N PHE A 65 3.66 6.02 -9.44
CA PHE A 65 3.27 4.61 -9.56
C PHE A 65 2.84 4.27 -11.00
N PHE A 66 1.99 5.10 -11.61
CA PHE A 66 1.53 4.90 -12.99
C PHE A 66 2.65 5.14 -14.00
N LYS A 67 3.40 6.24 -13.85
CA LYS A 67 4.52 6.58 -14.75
C LYS A 67 5.51 5.43 -14.92
N ASN A 68 5.79 4.71 -13.83
CA ASN A 68 6.76 3.61 -13.84
C ASN A 68 6.19 2.27 -14.35
N ARG A 69 4.91 2.21 -14.76
CA ARG A 69 4.23 0.97 -15.17
C ARG A 69 3.64 1.01 -16.57
N ILE A 70 3.56 2.19 -17.19
CA ILE A 70 3.09 2.34 -18.56
C ILE A 70 3.92 3.42 -19.25
N GLU A 71 4.39 3.11 -20.46
CA GLU A 71 5.06 4.07 -21.32
C GLU A 71 4.02 5.06 -21.88
N CYS A 72 3.95 6.25 -21.28
CA CYS A 72 3.01 7.29 -21.67
C CYS A 72 3.65 8.66 -21.48
N LYS A 73 3.90 9.39 -22.57
CA LYS A 73 4.47 10.75 -22.53
C LYS A 73 3.63 11.71 -21.68
N CYS A 74 2.31 11.55 -21.68
CA CYS A 74 1.43 12.37 -20.85
C CYS A 74 1.74 12.21 -19.35
N LEU A 75 2.17 11.03 -18.89
CA LEU A 75 2.57 10.83 -17.49
C LEU A 75 3.94 11.42 -17.18
N ASP A 76 4.82 11.59 -18.17
CA ASP A 76 6.06 12.32 -17.96
C ASP A 76 5.75 13.79 -17.66
N GLU A 77 4.82 14.40 -18.42
CA GLU A 77 4.34 15.77 -18.20
C GLU A 77 3.64 15.91 -16.84
N GLU A 78 2.70 15.01 -16.51
CA GLU A 78 2.05 15.02 -15.20
C GLU A 78 3.06 14.84 -14.06
N TYR A 79 4.05 13.96 -14.23
CA TYR A 79 5.09 13.78 -13.23
C TYR A 79 5.97 15.03 -13.06
N GLN A 80 6.30 15.75 -14.15
CA GLN A 80 7.05 17.01 -14.04
C GLN A 80 6.32 18.04 -13.18
N LYS A 81 4.98 18.08 -13.19
CA LYS A 81 4.18 18.99 -12.37
C LYS A 81 4.28 18.69 -10.87
N VAL A 82 4.51 17.42 -10.51
CA VAL A 82 4.45 16.94 -9.12
C VAL A 82 5.79 16.50 -8.53
N LYS A 83 6.85 16.40 -9.34
CA LYS A 83 8.15 15.81 -8.93
C LYS A 83 8.77 16.50 -7.72
N ASP A 84 8.59 17.82 -7.61
CA ASP A 84 9.17 18.68 -6.57
C ASP A 84 8.24 18.84 -5.36
N MET A 85 7.00 18.33 -5.43
CA MET A 85 6.11 18.30 -4.27
C MET A 85 6.71 17.39 -3.18
N PRO A 86 6.53 17.72 -1.89
CA PRO A 86 6.98 16.85 -0.81
C PRO A 86 6.24 15.50 -0.85
N LYS A 87 6.96 14.40 -0.61
CA LYS A 87 6.32 13.11 -0.34
C LYS A 87 5.59 13.20 0.99
N LEU A 88 4.31 12.87 1.02
CA LEU A 88 3.52 12.88 2.24
C LEU A 88 3.37 11.46 2.80
N GLY A 89 3.07 11.38 4.09
CA GLY A 89 2.53 10.19 4.73
C GLY A 89 1.41 10.57 5.69
N ILE A 90 0.74 9.57 6.26
CA ILE A 90 -0.46 9.75 7.08
C ILE A 90 -0.14 9.45 8.55
N CYS A 91 -0.51 10.37 9.44
CA CYS A 91 -0.45 10.14 10.88
C CYS A 91 -1.50 9.08 11.29
N SER A 92 -1.05 8.07 12.04
CA SER A 92 -1.87 6.96 12.50
C SER A 92 -2.89 7.35 13.56
N ASN A 93 -2.68 8.47 14.26
CA ASN A 93 -3.67 9.02 15.18
C ASN A 93 -4.88 9.54 14.39
N PHE A 94 -6.04 8.92 14.57
CA PHE A 94 -7.28 9.31 13.90
C PHE A 94 -7.78 10.70 14.34
N ASP A 95 -7.41 11.16 15.54
CA ASP A 95 -7.78 12.48 16.06
C ASP A 95 -6.79 13.58 15.69
N CYS A 96 -5.78 13.27 14.86
CA CYS A 96 -4.78 14.23 14.39
C CYS A 96 -5.44 15.42 13.69
N LYS A 97 -5.00 16.63 14.04
CA LYS A 97 -5.58 17.90 13.56
C LYS A 97 -5.00 18.39 12.23
N LEU A 98 -3.97 17.73 11.71
CA LEU A 98 -3.43 18.07 10.39
C LEU A 98 -4.46 17.74 9.30
N PRO A 99 -4.57 18.54 8.23
CA PRO A 99 -5.45 18.26 7.10
C PRO A 99 -5.21 16.86 6.51
N LYS A 100 -6.29 16.07 6.38
CA LYS A 100 -6.22 14.66 5.96
C LYS A 100 -5.23 13.79 6.78
N ARG A 101 -4.82 14.27 7.96
CA ARG A 101 -3.75 13.71 8.80
C ARG A 101 -2.40 13.59 8.09
N ARG A 102 -2.17 14.37 7.03
CA ARG A 102 -0.96 14.28 6.19
C ARG A 102 0.14 15.21 6.70
N VAL A 103 1.37 14.73 6.61
CA VAL A 103 2.61 15.49 6.87
C VAL A 103 3.70 15.00 5.93
N GLU A 104 4.73 15.81 5.70
CA GLU A 104 5.92 15.40 4.98
C GLU A 104 6.49 14.10 5.58
N ARG A 105 6.76 13.11 4.73
CA ARG A 105 7.17 11.76 5.16
C ARG A 105 8.45 11.77 5.99
N SER A 106 9.36 12.69 5.70
CA SER A 106 10.61 12.89 6.46
C SER A 106 10.38 13.32 7.92
N LYS A 107 9.20 13.87 8.23
CA LYS A 107 8.79 14.34 9.56
C LYS A 107 7.94 13.33 10.33
N LEU A 108 7.66 12.17 9.74
CA LEU A 108 6.97 11.09 10.44
C LEU A 108 7.92 10.35 11.38
N HIS A 109 7.41 9.99 12.53
CA HIS A 109 8.07 9.15 13.51
C HIS A 109 7.35 7.81 13.60
N CYS A 110 8.06 6.72 13.33
CA CYS A 110 7.49 5.38 13.49
C CYS A 110 7.52 4.94 14.96
N CYS A 111 6.54 4.11 15.34
CA CYS A 111 6.56 3.47 16.66
C CYS A 111 7.84 2.64 16.81
N SER A 112 8.69 2.99 17.78
CA SER A 112 9.98 2.32 17.99
C SER A 112 9.87 0.83 18.27
N LYS A 113 8.75 0.38 18.86
CA LYS A 113 8.51 -1.02 19.20
C LYS A 113 8.11 -1.87 18.00
N CYS A 114 7.15 -1.44 17.19
CA CYS A 114 6.58 -2.28 16.12
C CYS A 114 6.86 -1.78 14.70
N ARG A 115 7.31 -0.53 14.53
CA ARG A 115 7.61 0.12 13.25
C ARG A 115 6.47 0.10 12.21
N GLN A 116 5.23 -0.14 12.65
CA GLN A 116 4.04 -0.27 11.78
C GLN A 116 3.10 0.93 11.81
N ARG A 117 3.29 1.85 12.76
CA ARG A 117 2.46 3.04 12.92
C ARG A 117 3.35 4.26 12.87
N ASP A 118 3.02 5.18 11.98
CA ASP A 118 3.69 6.46 11.83
C ASP A 118 2.88 7.59 12.48
N TYR A 119 3.56 8.51 13.13
CA TYR A 119 2.96 9.63 13.84
C TYR A 119 3.67 10.92 13.46
N CYS A 120 2.93 12.01 13.28
CA CYS A 120 3.50 13.33 12.99
C CYS A 120 4.18 13.97 14.22
N SER A 121 3.90 13.49 15.42
CA SER A 121 4.46 14.00 16.67
C SER A 121 4.34 13.00 17.81
N ARG A 122 5.08 13.23 18.90
CA ARG A 122 5.00 12.41 20.12
C ARG A 122 3.62 12.51 20.78
N GLU A 123 2.97 13.66 20.69
CA GLU A 123 1.63 13.93 21.22
C GLU A 123 0.60 13.05 20.51
N CYS A 124 0.67 12.97 19.17
CA CYS A 124 -0.20 12.07 18.40
C CYS A 124 0.03 10.59 18.75
N GLN A 125 1.29 10.17 18.95
CA GLN A 125 1.58 8.81 19.39
C GLN A 125 1.00 8.52 20.78
N LYS A 126 1.15 9.44 21.73
CA LYS A 126 0.59 9.30 23.09
C LYS A 126 -0.93 9.24 23.08
N ALA A 127 -1.59 10.10 22.28
CA ALA A 127 -3.04 10.12 22.14
C ALA A 127 -3.59 8.80 21.59
N ASP A 128 -2.93 8.22 20.58
CA ASP A 128 -3.32 6.93 19.99
C ASP A 128 -2.92 5.72 20.85
N TRP A 129 -2.06 5.88 21.87
CA TRP A 129 -1.44 4.77 22.58
C TRP A 129 -2.45 3.80 23.20
N SER A 130 -3.57 4.28 23.74
CA SER A 130 -4.61 3.45 24.34
C SER A 130 -5.20 2.43 23.35
N ASN A 131 -5.30 2.80 22.07
CA ASN A 131 -5.74 1.96 20.97
C ASN A 131 -4.58 1.15 20.39
N HIS A 132 -3.45 1.79 20.10
CA HIS A 132 -2.30 1.14 19.49
C HIS A 132 -1.71 0.01 20.36
N LYS A 133 -1.60 0.20 21.68
CA LYS A 133 -0.97 -0.77 22.59
C LYS A 133 -1.60 -2.15 22.54
N LYS A 134 -2.91 -2.22 22.22
CA LYS A 134 -3.66 -3.48 22.09
C LYS A 134 -3.14 -4.36 20.96
N ARG A 135 -2.45 -3.78 19.96
CA ARG A 135 -1.94 -4.50 18.78
C ARG A 135 -0.46 -4.25 18.50
N CYS A 136 0.22 -3.45 19.32
CA CYS A 136 1.62 -3.08 19.14
C CYS A 136 2.55 -4.31 19.26
N GLY A 137 3.16 -4.72 18.15
CA GLY A 137 4.05 -5.88 18.08
C GLY A 137 3.33 -7.23 18.04
N MET A 138 2.00 -7.24 17.85
CA MET A 138 1.24 -8.50 17.76
C MET A 138 1.25 -9.12 16.35
N SER A 139 1.49 -8.33 15.31
CA SER A 139 1.33 -8.81 13.92
C SER A 139 2.22 -10.02 13.65
N GLU A 140 3.50 -9.99 13.97
CA GLU A 140 4.42 -11.09 13.64
C GLU A 140 4.02 -12.40 14.34
N LYS A 141 3.76 -12.36 15.65
CA LYS A 141 3.40 -13.56 16.43
C LYS A 141 2.04 -14.14 16.05
N LEU A 142 1.06 -13.29 15.72
CA LEU A 142 -0.26 -13.76 15.27
C LEU A 142 -0.19 -14.30 13.85
N VAL A 143 0.52 -13.61 12.95
CA VAL A 143 0.70 -14.05 11.56
C VAL A 143 1.37 -15.42 11.54
N GLU A 144 2.41 -15.64 12.33
CA GLU A 144 3.08 -16.94 12.37
C GLU A 144 2.18 -18.07 12.90
N LYS A 145 1.42 -17.81 13.98
CA LYS A 145 0.46 -18.78 14.51
C LYS A 145 -0.67 -19.11 13.54
N GLU A 146 -1.23 -18.10 12.88
CA GLU A 146 -2.31 -18.30 11.91
C GLU A 146 -1.80 -18.98 10.64
N LEU A 147 -0.59 -18.64 10.18
CA LEU A 147 0.05 -19.31 9.04
C LEU A 147 0.33 -20.79 9.34
N GLN A 148 0.75 -21.11 10.56
CA GLN A 148 0.96 -22.50 11.00
C GLN A 148 -0.36 -23.30 10.98
N LYS A 149 -1.44 -22.76 11.57
CA LYS A 149 -2.76 -23.38 11.51
C LYS A 149 -3.24 -23.60 10.08
N TYR A 150 -3.07 -22.59 9.23
CA TYR A 150 -3.45 -22.67 7.82
C TYR A 150 -2.69 -23.78 7.09
N ARG A 151 -1.37 -23.90 7.30
CA ARG A 151 -0.55 -24.98 6.74
C ARG A 151 -1.03 -26.35 7.20
N GLU A 152 -1.30 -26.50 8.49
CA GLU A 152 -1.81 -27.77 9.06
C GLU A 152 -3.17 -28.16 8.48
N GLN A 153 -4.10 -27.20 8.36
CA GLN A 153 -5.44 -27.42 7.78
C GLN A 153 -5.39 -27.77 6.29
N ASN A 154 -4.43 -27.21 5.56
CA ASN A 154 -4.30 -27.39 4.11
C ASN A 154 -3.18 -28.39 3.73
N LYS A 155 -2.67 -29.16 4.71
CA LYS A 155 -1.58 -30.11 4.49
C LYS A 155 -1.91 -31.15 3.41
N CYS A 156 -3.17 -31.54 3.27
CA CYS A 156 -3.63 -32.47 2.22
C CYS A 156 -3.63 -31.86 0.81
N LEU A 157 -3.50 -30.54 0.69
CA LEU A 157 -3.41 -29.81 -0.57
C LEU A 157 -1.97 -29.50 -0.97
N GLU A 158 -0.98 -29.81 -0.11
CA GLU A 158 0.44 -29.67 -0.41
C GLU A 158 0.81 -30.55 -1.62
N GLY A 159 1.20 -29.91 -2.72
CA GLY A 159 1.52 -30.57 -3.99
C GLY A 159 0.31 -30.87 -4.90
N ALA A 160 -0.92 -30.78 -4.40
CA ALA A 160 -2.14 -31.05 -5.19
C ALA A 160 -2.73 -29.79 -5.86
N THR A 161 -2.30 -28.60 -5.44
CA THR A 161 -2.81 -27.33 -5.95
C THR A 161 -1.71 -26.46 -6.53
N PHE A 162 -1.70 -26.31 -7.85
CA PHE A 162 -0.93 -25.27 -8.56
C PHE A 162 -1.44 -23.84 -8.29
N HIS A 163 -2.54 -23.67 -7.55
CA HIS A 163 -3.38 -22.46 -7.57
C HIS A 163 -3.56 -21.77 -6.20
N VAL A 164 -2.87 -22.19 -5.14
CA VAL A 164 -2.91 -21.45 -3.87
C VAL A 164 -1.98 -20.24 -4.01
N VAL A 165 -2.57 -19.08 -4.27
CA VAL A 165 -1.88 -17.79 -4.26
C VAL A 165 -1.33 -17.55 -2.85
N GLN A 166 -0.01 -17.63 -2.69
CA GLN A 166 0.62 -17.38 -1.41
C GLN A 166 0.58 -15.86 -1.14
N VAL A 167 -0.09 -15.46 -0.07
CA VAL A 167 -0.17 -14.04 0.36
C VAL A 167 0.74 -13.82 1.56
N SER A 168 1.69 -12.90 1.41
CA SER A 168 2.50 -12.31 2.47
C SER A 168 1.81 -11.05 3.02
N LEU A 169 1.81 -10.94 4.34
CA LEU A 169 1.29 -9.77 5.07
C LEU A 169 2.36 -8.72 5.27
#